data_AF-A0AB37XN99-F1
#
_entry.id   AF-A0AB37XN99-F1
#
_cell.length_a   1.000
_cell.length_b   1.000
_cell.length_c   1.000
_cell.angle_alpha   90.00
_cell.angle_beta   90.00
_cell.angle_gamma   90.00
#
_symmetry.space_group_name_H-M   'P 1'
#
loop_
_entity.id
_entity.type
_entity.pdbx_description
1 polymer ?
#
loop_
_entity_poly.entity_id
_entity_poly.type
_entity_poly.pdbx_seq_one_letter_code
_entity_poly.pdbx_strand_id
1 'polypeptide(L)'
;IEQALLLAYPKTLKSTEPFQLLETTPQFVYQAQSGLTGRDGPDNPANGPRPLYNVDKEAFVLADGQAELVIPLTYTAKAGNVFTKTFTLKRGGYAVNVGY
;
A
#
# COMPACT_ATOMS: atom_id res chain seq x y z
N ILE A 1 -2.49 3.13 1.96
CA ILE A 1 -1.40 2.86 2.93
C ILE A 1 -1.75 3.64 4.18
N GLU A 2 -2.00 2.93 5.27
CA GLU A 2 -2.51 3.50 6.52
C GLU A 2 -1.40 3.85 7.51
N GLN A 3 -0.24 3.20 7.39
CA GLN A 3 0.93 3.44 8.23
C GLN A 3 2.21 3.29 7.41
N ALA A 4 3.23 4.09 7.74
CA ALA A 4 4.57 3.97 7.17
C ALA A 4 5.62 4.44 8.19
N LEU A 5 6.52 3.52 8.56
CA LEU A 5 7.65 3.78 9.45
C LEU A 5 8.93 3.92 8.60
N LEU A 6 9.67 5.01 8.79
CA LEU A 6 10.95 5.25 8.13
C LEU A 6 12.08 4.73 9.02
N LEU A 7 12.45 3.45 8.85
CA LEU A 7 13.37 2.76 9.76
C LEU A 7 14.77 3.38 9.88
N ALA A 8 15.22 4.14 8.87
CA ALA A 8 16.50 4.82 8.87
C ALA A 8 16.50 6.17 9.62
N TYR A 9 15.33 6.64 10.08
CA TYR A 9 15.18 7.93 10.72
C TYR A 9 14.61 7.75 12.13
N PRO A 10 15.28 8.25 13.18
CA PRO A 10 14.75 8.18 14.53
C PRO A 10 13.57 9.13 14.69
N LYS A 11 12.57 8.75 15.48
CA LYS A 11 11.37 9.54 15.77
C LYS A 11 11.69 10.91 16.36
N THR A 12 12.67 10.96 17.25
CA THR A 12 13.21 12.17 17.87
C THR A 12 14.72 12.01 18.06
N LEU A 13 15.41 13.10 18.41
CA LEU A 13 16.84 13.08 18.68
C LEU A 13 17.18 12.01 19.74
N LYS A 14 18.09 11.09 19.38
CA LYS A 14 18.57 9.96 20.22
C LYS A 14 17.53 8.85 20.52
N SER A 15 16.35 8.86 19.88
CA SER A 15 15.40 7.75 19.99
C SER A 15 15.85 6.53 19.17
N THR A 16 15.53 5.33 19.65
CA THR A 16 15.65 4.07 18.90
C THR A 16 14.36 3.72 18.13
N GLU A 17 13.26 4.44 18.38
CA GLU A 17 12.01 4.27 17.65
C GLU A 17 12.12 4.87 16.24
N PRO A 18 11.61 4.19 15.20
CA PRO A 18 11.57 4.75 13.85
C PRO A 18 10.56 5.89 13.74
N PHE A 19 10.84 6.85 12.87
CA PHE A 19 9.94 7.95 12.56
C PHE A 19 8.70 7.44 11.84
N GLN A 20 7.51 7.75 12.37
CA GLN A 20 6.23 7.44 11.75
C GLN A 20 5.79 8.60 10.86
N LEU A 21 5.72 8.35 9.55
CA LEU A 21 5.28 9.35 8.57
C LEU A 21 3.78 9.26 8.32
N LEU A 22 3.32 8.12 7.80
CA LEU A 22 1.89 7.86 7.64
C LEU A 22 1.36 7.21 8.92
N GLU A 23 0.20 7.67 9.37
CA GLU A 23 -0.40 7.29 10.63
C GLU A 23 -1.92 7.23 10.51
N THR A 24 -2.51 6.25 11.17
CA THR A 24 -3.96 6.15 11.34
C THR A 24 -4.22 5.79 12.79
N THR A 25 -4.50 6.80 13.61
CA THR A 25 -4.91 6.68 15.01
C THR A 25 -6.23 7.44 15.21
N PRO A 26 -6.96 7.21 16.33
CA PRO A 26 -8.16 7.99 16.62
C PRO A 26 -7.91 9.50 16.73
N GLN A 27 -6.69 9.91 17.05
CA GLN A 27 -6.29 11.30 17.27
C GLN A 27 -5.65 11.96 16.04
N PHE A 28 -5.06 11.18 15.12
CA PHE A 28 -4.38 11.70 13.95
C PHE A 28 -4.47 10.76 12.75
N VAL A 29 -4.75 11.32 11.57
CA VAL A 29 -4.84 10.55 10.33
C VAL A 29 -4.03 11.25 9.24
N TYR A 30 -3.05 10.53 8.71
CA TYR A 30 -2.30 10.91 7.52
C TYR A 30 -2.03 9.66 6.67
N GLN A 31 -2.76 9.52 5.56
CA GLN A 31 -2.79 8.33 4.72
C GLN A 31 -2.45 8.65 3.26
N ALA A 32 -1.89 7.66 2.56
CA ALA A 32 -1.77 7.66 1.10
C ALA A 32 -2.82 6.72 0.51
N GLN A 33 -3.90 7.28 -0.02
CA GLN A 33 -5.01 6.54 -0.62
C GLN A 33 -4.91 6.54 -2.14
N SER A 34 -5.25 5.42 -2.78
CA SER A 34 -5.28 5.29 -4.24
C SER A 34 -6.26 4.20 -4.67
N GLY A 35 -6.85 4.36 -5.85
CA GLY A 35 -7.81 3.42 -6.42
C GLY A 35 -8.17 3.78 -7.86
N LEU A 36 -8.96 2.94 -8.50
CA LEU A 36 -9.51 3.16 -9.83
C LEU A 36 -10.95 3.67 -9.71
N THR A 37 -11.17 4.94 -10.08
CA THR A 37 -12.50 5.56 -10.16
C THR A 37 -12.99 5.65 -11.61
N GLY A 38 -13.98 6.48 -11.89
CA GLY A 38 -14.58 6.65 -13.22
C GLY A 38 -15.75 5.70 -13.45
N ARG A 39 -16.29 5.69 -14.67
CA ARG A 39 -17.51 4.96 -15.03
C ARG A 39 -17.48 3.50 -14.55
N ASP A 40 -16.37 2.81 -14.82
CA ASP A 40 -16.25 1.36 -14.58
C ASP A 40 -15.24 1.04 -13.46
N GLY A 41 -14.78 2.04 -12.71
CA GLY A 41 -13.75 1.87 -11.68
C GLY A 41 -14.31 1.22 -10.40
N PRO A 42 -13.68 0.16 -9.86
CA PRO A 42 -14.17 -0.54 -8.68
C PRO A 42 -14.07 0.28 -7.38
N ASP A 43 -13.18 1.28 -7.30
CA ASP A 43 -13.09 2.17 -6.14
C ASP A 43 -14.10 3.35 -6.21
N ASN A 44 -14.87 3.48 -7.29
CA ASN A 44 -15.92 4.48 -7.40
C ASN A 44 -17.12 4.07 -6.52
N PRO A 45 -17.55 4.90 -5.53
CA PRO A 45 -18.69 4.58 -4.67
C PRO A 45 -20.01 4.34 -5.42
N ALA A 46 -20.17 4.90 -6.63
CA ALA A 46 -21.33 4.64 -7.49
C ALA A 46 -21.40 3.17 -7.98
N ASN A 47 -20.27 2.47 -8.00
CA ASN A 47 -20.15 1.07 -8.42
C ASN A 47 -20.22 0.08 -7.24
N GLY A 48 -20.37 0.58 -6.00
CA GLY A 48 -20.51 -0.22 -4.79
C GLY A 48 -19.41 0.04 -3.76
N PRO A 49 -19.23 -0.89 -2.79
CA PRO A 49 -18.16 -0.77 -1.80
C PRO A 49 -16.79 -0.92 -2.47
N ARG A 50 -15.75 -0.36 -1.84
CA ARG A 50 -14.37 -0.51 -2.31
C ARG A 50 -13.99 -1.99 -2.46
N PRO A 51 -13.16 -2.33 -3.47
CA PRO A 51 -12.76 -3.71 -3.73
C PRO A 51 -11.96 -4.27 -2.55
N LEU A 52 -12.36 -5.46 -2.10
CA LEU A 52 -11.56 -6.26 -1.19
C LEU A 52 -10.62 -7.13 -2.03
N TYR A 53 -9.34 -6.73 -2.07
CA TYR A 53 -8.33 -7.45 -2.82
C TYR A 53 -7.84 -8.70 -2.06
N ASN A 54 -7.52 -9.74 -2.81
CA ASN A 54 -6.82 -10.94 -2.35
C ASN A 54 -5.31 -10.78 -2.51
N VAL A 55 -4.57 -11.29 -1.53
CA VAL A 55 -3.11 -11.44 -1.51
C VAL A 55 -2.76 -12.88 -1.23
N ASP A 56 -1.57 -13.33 -1.66
CA ASP A 56 -1.07 -14.68 -1.39
C ASP A 56 -0.54 -14.82 0.04
N LYS A 57 -0.14 -13.71 0.68
CA LYS A 57 0.47 -13.66 2.01
C LYS A 57 0.02 -12.42 2.79
N GLU A 58 0.11 -12.51 4.11
CA GLU A 58 -0.16 -11.37 5.01
C GLU A 58 1.07 -10.46 5.19
N ALA A 59 2.28 -11.00 4.97
CA ALA A 59 3.53 -10.28 5.15
C ALA A 59 4.46 -10.45 3.93
N PHE A 60 4.98 -9.32 3.47
CA PHE A 60 5.93 -9.23 2.36
C PHE A 60 7.19 -8.53 2.87
N VAL A 61 8.32 -9.22 2.78
CA VAL A 61 9.63 -8.70 3.23
C VAL A 61 10.59 -8.77 2.06
N LEU A 62 11.32 -7.67 1.83
CA LEU A 62 12.38 -7.65 0.85
C LEU A 62 13.54 -8.53 1.36
N ALA A 63 13.68 -9.73 0.79
CA ALA A 63 14.69 -10.69 1.18
C ALA A 63 16.12 -10.17 0.94
N ASP A 64 17.09 -10.68 1.70
CA ASP A 64 18.50 -10.35 1.51
C ASP A 64 18.97 -10.66 0.09
N GLY A 65 19.82 -9.78 -0.46
CA GLY A 65 20.29 -9.87 -1.85
C GLY A 65 19.29 -9.44 -2.92
N GLN A 66 17.99 -9.26 -2.61
CA GLN A 66 17.00 -8.77 -3.58
C GLN A 66 17.03 -7.24 -3.70
N ALA A 67 16.88 -6.72 -4.92
CA ALA A 67 16.83 -5.28 -5.18
C ALA A 67 15.40 -4.71 -5.13
N GLU A 68 14.38 -5.55 -5.29
CA GLU A 68 13.00 -5.14 -5.46
C GLU A 68 12.02 -6.10 -4.75
N LEU A 69 10.93 -5.54 -4.23
CA LEU A 69 9.79 -6.25 -3.69
C LEU A 69 8.55 -5.85 -4.48
N VAL A 70 7.89 -6.84 -5.08
CA VAL A 70 6.67 -6.67 -5.86
C VAL A 70 5.52 -7.37 -5.13
N ILE A 71 4.45 -6.63 -4.87
CA ILE A 71 3.29 -7.07 -4.08
C ILE A 71 2.03 -6.92 -4.94
N PRO A 72 1.59 -7.99 -5.64
CA PRO A 72 0.37 -7.98 -6.42
C PRO A 72 -0.85 -8.27 -5.54
N LEU A 73 -1.89 -7.48 -5.72
CA LEU A 73 -3.20 -7.59 -5.09
C LEU A 73 -4.24 -7.81 -6.19
N THR A 74 -5.08 -8.83 -6.09
CA THR A 74 -6.06 -9.16 -7.13
C THR A 74 -7.50 -9.01 -6.64
N TYR A 75 -8.37 -8.42 -7.46
CA TYR A 75 -9.80 -8.33 -7.20
C TYR A 75 -10.56 -8.76 -8.45
N THR A 76 -11.52 -9.68 -8.30
CA THR A 76 -12.41 -10.09 -9.39
C THR A 76 -13.79 -9.50 -9.14
N ALA A 77 -14.24 -8.62 -10.03
CA ALA A 77 -15.56 -8.02 -9.95
C ALA A 77 -16.65 -9.04 -10.28
N LYS A 78 -17.90 -8.74 -9.90
CA LYS A 78 -19.07 -9.61 -10.17
C LYS A 78 -19.25 -9.94 -11.67
N ALA A 79 -18.86 -9.03 -12.55
CA ALA A 79 -18.91 -9.20 -14.00
C ALA A 79 -17.75 -10.04 -14.57
N GLY A 80 -16.82 -10.53 -13.74
CA GLY A 80 -15.66 -11.33 -14.14
C GLY A 80 -14.40 -10.53 -14.50
N ASN A 81 -14.47 -9.19 -14.57
CA ASN A 81 -13.28 -8.36 -14.77
C ASN A 81 -12.30 -8.52 -13.61
N VAL A 82 -11.02 -8.70 -13.92
CA VAL A 82 -9.94 -8.86 -12.94
C VAL A 82 -9.12 -7.56 -12.88
N PHE A 83 -8.95 -7.03 -11.68
CA PHE A 83 -8.13 -5.86 -11.39
C PHE A 83 -6.90 -6.29 -10.58
N THR A 84 -5.71 -5.91 -11.02
CA THR A 84 -4.46 -6.22 -10.31
C THR A 84 -3.76 -4.94 -9.88
N LYS A 85 -3.85 -4.61 -8.59
CA LYS A 85 -3.10 -3.50 -8.02
C LYS A 85 -1.73 -3.99 -7.56
N THR A 86 -0.64 -3.39 -8.04
CA THR A 86 0.71 -3.84 -7.69
C THR A 86 1.49 -2.73 -6.99
N PHE A 87 1.97 -3.00 -5.79
CA PHE A 87 2.99 -2.16 -5.15
C PHE A 87 4.38 -2.66 -5.53
N THR A 88 5.27 -1.76 -5.94
CA THR A 88 6.67 -2.09 -6.20
C THR A 88 7.58 -1.17 -5.39
N LEU A 89 8.43 -1.78 -4.56
CA LEU A 89 9.37 -1.11 -3.67
C LEU A 89 10.78 -1.53 -4.04
N LYS A 90 11.72 -0.58 -4.04
CA LYS A 90 13.13 -0.84 -4.31
C LYS A 90 13.98 -0.68 -3.07
N ARG A 91 15.05 -1.48 -2.94
CA ARG A 91 15.98 -1.41 -1.81
C ARG A 91 16.51 0.01 -1.63
N GLY A 92 16.34 0.57 -0.43
CA GLY A 92 16.77 1.94 -0.12
C GLY A 92 15.97 3.05 -0.82
N GLY A 93 14.94 2.72 -1.59
CA GLY A 93 14.09 3.68 -2.29
C GLY A 93 12.89 4.09 -1.45
N TYR A 94 12.56 5.39 -1.48
CA TYR A 94 11.35 5.94 -0.87
C TYR A 94 10.20 6.13 -1.87
N ALA A 95 10.50 6.08 -3.17
CA ALA A 95 9.48 6.07 -4.22
C ALA A 95 8.85 4.67 -4.29
N VAL A 96 7.57 4.57 -3.94
CA VAL A 96 6.77 3.36 -4.06
C VAL A 96 5.90 3.48 -5.32
N ASN A 97 6.11 2.58 -6.28
CA ASN A 97 5.28 2.54 -7.47
C ASN A 97 3.97 1.83 -7.16
N VAL A 98 2.86 2.35 -7.71
CA VAL A 98 1.54 1.74 -7.65
C VAL A 98 1.02 1.57 -9.08
N GLY A 99 0.98 0.33 -9.56
CA GLY A 99 0.43 -0.05 -10.86
C GLY A 99 -0.97 -0.63 -10.77
N TYR A 100 -1.72 -0.57 -11.88
CA TYR A 100 -3.07 -1.12 -12.06
C TYR A 100 -3.20 -1.80 -13.43
#